data_AF-A0A4R6L140-F1
#
_entry.id   AF-A0A4R6L140-F1
#
_cell.length_a   1.000
_cell.length_b   1.000
_cell.length_c   1.000
_cell.angle_alpha   90.00
_cell.angle_beta   90.00
_cell.angle_gamma   90.00
#
_symmetry.space_group_name_H-M   'P 1'
#
loop_
_entity.id
_entity.type
_entity.pdbx_description
1 polymer ?
#
loop_
_entity_poly.entity_id
_entity_poly.type
_entity_poly.pdbx_seq_one_letter_code
_entity_poly.pdbx_strand_id
1 'polypeptide(L)'
;MRRKIGISTRLAAGVLAVAVLGSLNMTTASAADAGTDPTAAARARASYDAINKYFDAGKGLLLEEYPNTQSNPYSYVWPYSQAAIAAEDLAGVPGAGRAGSAEADRRLAAYEFYWNAGTTPTGYDSYVRPPNGQGGDKFYDDNEWIGLNLIQRFKRTGDRAALARAKEIFALVVHGWDTDPSHPCAGGVYWTQAPWSQDRNTVSNGPGAELGAHLYLLTRDKSYLTWAQRMYQWAQDCMLAPNGLYWDHIDLAGNIEKTQWSYNQGVMLGAGVLLFKATGDVRYLRDAKSVANASLTFYNTPEILAKNGAAFNSIWFKNLLILDSVAPDPRYRKAMQSYADYNWNTTRDPATNLYKFREGSVELLQQSGITQVHALLAWPRSQYHLLA
;
A
#
# COMPACT_ATOMS: atom_id res chain seq x y z
N MET A 1 50.85 -31.18 47.08
CA MET A 1 51.78 -30.53 48.04
C MET A 1 52.70 -29.58 47.25
N ARG A 2 52.98 -28.37 47.77
CA ARG A 2 53.97 -27.33 47.34
C ARG A 2 54.48 -27.24 45.86
N ARG A 3 54.33 -26.05 45.25
CA ARG A 3 55.11 -25.55 44.09
C ARG A 3 56.53 -25.06 44.50
N LYS A 4 57.51 -25.16 43.58
CA LYS A 4 58.77 -24.37 43.39
C LYS A 4 59.61 -25.09 42.30
N ILE A 5 60.48 -24.53 41.43
CA ILE A 5 61.01 -23.19 41.03
C ILE A 5 61.09 -23.24 39.47
N GLY A 6 61.17 -22.23 38.59
CA GLY A 6 61.37 -20.76 38.64
C GLY A 6 62.68 -20.35 37.93
N ILE A 7 62.81 -19.07 37.49
CA ILE A 7 63.99 -18.46 36.79
C ILE A 7 64.12 -18.86 35.28
N SER A 8 64.52 -18.01 34.30
CA SER A 8 64.36 -16.55 34.04
C SER A 8 64.80 -16.17 32.59
N THR A 9 64.46 -14.96 32.10
CA THR A 9 65.06 -14.23 30.93
C THR A 9 64.92 -14.83 29.51
N ARG A 10 64.92 -14.09 28.38
CA ARG A 10 65.00 -12.63 28.01
C ARG A 10 64.08 -12.43 26.77
N LEU A 11 63.22 -11.42 26.69
CA LEU A 11 63.43 -10.06 26.15
C LEU A 11 63.59 -9.93 24.61
N ALA A 12 62.47 -9.58 23.95
CA ALA A 12 62.26 -8.77 22.73
C ALA A 12 63.12 -8.96 21.45
N ALA A 13 62.42 -9.26 20.35
CA ALA A 13 62.63 -8.64 19.04
C ALA A 13 61.25 -8.39 18.38
N GLY A 14 60.90 -7.13 18.11
CA GLY A 14 59.64 -6.76 17.48
C GLY A 14 59.84 -6.33 16.03
N VAL A 15 59.02 -6.83 15.11
CA VAL A 15 59.01 -6.41 13.70
C VAL A 15 57.66 -5.76 13.40
N LEU A 16 57.69 -4.47 13.06
CA LEU A 16 56.50 -3.74 12.62
C LEU A 16 56.20 -4.09 11.16
N ALA A 17 55.12 -4.83 10.91
CA ALA A 17 54.59 -5.02 9.58
C ALA A 17 53.75 -3.79 9.19
N VAL A 18 54.33 -2.85 8.43
CA VAL A 18 53.62 -1.67 7.93
C VAL A 18 52.71 -2.09 6.77
N ALA A 19 51.44 -2.37 7.08
CA ALA A 19 50.42 -2.59 6.06
C ALA A 19 50.02 -1.24 5.44
N VAL A 20 50.49 -0.98 4.22
CA VAL A 20 50.06 0.19 3.43
C VAL A 20 48.65 -0.04 2.92
N LEU A 21 47.66 0.26 3.75
CA LEU A 21 46.26 0.35 3.35
C LEU A 21 46.10 1.60 2.46
N GLY A 22 46.17 1.39 1.14
CA GLY A 22 45.83 2.41 0.16
C GLY A 22 44.40 2.88 0.37
N SER A 23 44.24 4.16 0.72
CA SER A 23 42.93 4.77 0.96
C SER A 23 42.15 4.86 -0.36
N LEU A 24 41.37 3.82 -0.66
CA LEU A 24 40.27 3.92 -1.61
C LEU A 24 39.27 4.93 -1.07
N ASN A 25 39.43 6.18 -1.47
CA ASN A 25 38.40 7.21 -1.38
C ASN A 25 37.26 6.81 -2.31
N MET A 26 36.48 5.80 -1.91
CA MET A 26 35.10 5.70 -2.32
C MET A 26 34.46 7.00 -1.86
N THR A 27 34.19 7.89 -2.81
CA THR A 27 33.36 9.06 -2.56
C THR A 27 32.02 8.55 -2.10
N THR A 28 31.78 8.58 -0.79
CA THR A 28 30.45 8.50 -0.22
C THR A 28 29.70 9.71 -0.70
N ALA A 29 29.14 9.61 -1.90
CA ALA A 29 28.01 10.42 -2.30
C ALA A 29 26.94 10.11 -1.25
N SER A 30 26.85 10.99 -0.26
CA SER A 30 25.76 10.95 0.70
C SER A 30 24.50 11.04 -0.14
N ALA A 31 23.75 9.95 -0.21
CA ALA A 31 22.33 10.05 -0.44
C ALA A 31 21.82 10.94 0.69
N ALA A 32 21.68 12.24 0.39
CA ALA A 32 21.22 13.21 1.37
C ALA A 32 19.91 12.67 1.92
N ASP A 33 19.85 12.41 3.23
CA ASP A 33 18.65 11.83 3.82
C ASP A 33 17.51 12.80 3.51
N ALA A 34 16.55 12.32 2.75
CA ALA A 34 15.60 13.16 2.04
C ALA A 34 14.55 13.64 3.04
N GLY A 35 14.94 14.63 3.85
CA GLY A 35 14.07 15.33 4.79
C GLY A 35 12.83 15.86 4.08
N THR A 36 11.75 15.97 4.86
CA THR A 36 10.40 16.33 4.40
C THR A 36 10.43 17.35 3.27
N ASP A 37 9.98 16.96 2.07
CA ASP A 37 9.76 17.93 0.98
C ASP A 37 8.63 18.89 1.43
N PRO A 38 8.93 20.17 1.69
CA PRO A 38 7.95 21.11 2.22
C PRO A 38 6.90 21.47 1.16
N THR A 39 7.25 21.35 -0.12
CA THR A 39 6.32 21.58 -1.24
C THR A 39 5.32 20.44 -1.32
N ALA A 40 5.80 19.19 -1.30
CA ALA A 40 4.92 18.02 -1.30
C ALA A 40 4.01 18.00 -0.06
N ALA A 41 4.55 18.32 1.13
CA ALA A 41 3.79 18.43 2.37
C ALA A 41 2.67 19.49 2.27
N ALA A 42 2.98 20.68 1.74
CA ALA A 42 2.00 21.75 1.55
C ALA A 42 0.92 21.38 0.52
N ARG A 43 1.30 20.75 -0.60
CA ARG A 43 0.35 20.23 -1.61
C ARG A 43 -0.58 19.18 -1.04
N ALA A 44 -0.04 18.23 -0.26
CA ALA A 44 -0.83 17.19 0.41
C ALA A 44 -1.87 17.79 1.36
N ARG A 45 -1.43 18.74 2.21
CA ARG A 45 -2.33 19.45 3.13
C ARG A 45 -3.43 20.19 2.39
N ALA A 46 -3.09 20.97 1.36
CA ALA A 46 -4.06 21.73 0.57
C ALA A 46 -5.09 20.84 -0.16
N SER A 47 -4.66 19.65 -0.61
CA SER A 47 -5.53 18.68 -1.28
C SER A 47 -6.50 18.02 -0.30
N TYR A 48 -6.04 17.64 0.89
CA TYR A 48 -6.91 17.08 1.93
C TYR A 48 -7.85 18.12 2.55
N ASP A 49 -7.42 19.37 2.64
CA ASP A 49 -8.28 20.48 3.06
C ASP A 49 -9.41 20.75 2.04
N ALA A 50 -9.18 20.46 0.75
CA ALA A 50 -10.25 20.44 -0.25
C ALA A 50 -11.21 19.25 -0.03
N ILE A 51 -10.71 18.03 0.24
CA ILE A 51 -11.56 16.89 0.62
C ILE A 51 -12.45 17.24 1.82
N ASN A 52 -11.84 17.73 2.91
CA ASN A 52 -12.54 18.13 4.14
C ASN A 52 -13.54 19.28 3.96
N LYS A 53 -13.35 20.15 2.97
CA LYS A 53 -14.22 21.30 2.70
C LYS A 53 -15.39 20.97 1.76
N TYR A 54 -15.16 20.14 0.74
CA TYR A 54 -16.10 19.90 -0.35
C TYR A 54 -16.83 18.56 -0.26
N PHE A 55 -16.27 17.57 0.44
CA PHE A 55 -16.83 16.23 0.54
C PHE A 55 -17.38 15.87 1.94
N ASP A 56 -17.35 16.75 2.95
CA ASP A 56 -17.84 16.36 4.29
C ASP A 56 -19.35 16.11 4.30
N ALA A 57 -19.75 14.88 4.61
CA ALA A 57 -21.14 14.46 4.74
C ALA A 57 -21.62 14.42 6.21
N GLY A 58 -20.83 15.01 7.12
CA GLY A 58 -21.04 14.92 8.56
C GLY A 58 -20.67 13.54 9.13
N LYS A 59 -20.71 13.41 10.46
CA LYS A 59 -20.36 12.19 11.23
C LYS A 59 -18.94 11.61 10.97
N GLY A 60 -18.08 12.27 10.19
CA GLY A 60 -16.81 11.73 9.71
C GLY A 60 -16.92 10.94 8.40
N LEU A 61 -18.12 10.81 7.83
CA LEU A 61 -18.36 10.28 6.49
C LEU A 61 -18.05 11.33 5.42
N LEU A 62 -18.00 10.90 4.16
CA LEU A 62 -17.73 11.75 2.99
C LEU A 62 -18.77 11.49 1.89
N LEU A 63 -18.88 12.41 0.93
CA LEU A 63 -19.61 12.25 -0.33
C LEU A 63 -18.82 11.39 -1.31
N GLU A 64 -19.49 10.69 -2.23
CA GLU A 64 -18.84 9.94 -3.32
C GLU A 64 -18.13 10.87 -4.33
N GLU A 65 -18.77 12.00 -4.64
CA GLU A 65 -18.33 12.97 -5.64
C GLU A 65 -18.72 14.41 -5.22
N TYR A 66 -18.09 15.42 -5.82
CA TYR A 66 -18.47 16.83 -5.66
C TYR A 66 -18.64 17.55 -7.01
N PRO A 67 -19.75 18.28 -7.23
CA PRO A 67 -21.00 18.25 -6.45
C PRO A 67 -21.65 16.87 -6.49
N ASN A 68 -22.26 16.41 -5.40
CA ASN A 68 -22.91 15.10 -5.39
C ASN A 68 -24.18 15.12 -6.25
N THR A 69 -24.18 14.35 -7.35
CA THR A 69 -25.36 14.15 -8.22
C THR A 69 -26.12 12.86 -7.93
N GLN A 70 -25.60 12.03 -7.02
CA GLN A 70 -26.13 10.71 -6.69
C GLN A 70 -27.24 10.78 -5.63
N SER A 71 -28.08 9.74 -5.58
CA SER A 71 -29.10 9.58 -4.53
C SER A 71 -28.51 9.22 -3.16
N ASN A 72 -27.30 8.66 -3.13
CA ASN A 72 -26.60 8.28 -1.90
C ASN A 72 -26.00 9.53 -1.22
N PRO A 73 -26.30 9.79 0.06
CA PRO A 73 -25.72 10.91 0.81
C PRO A 73 -24.30 10.66 1.32
N TYR A 74 -23.73 9.47 1.10
CA TYR A 74 -22.39 9.08 1.53
C TYR A 74 -21.64 8.36 0.40
N SER A 75 -20.31 8.27 0.52
CA SER A 75 -19.47 7.48 -0.37
C SER A 75 -19.60 5.97 -0.11
N TYR A 76 -19.31 5.17 -1.13
CA TYR A 76 -18.99 3.75 -0.96
C TYR A 76 -17.69 3.59 -0.15
N VAL A 77 -17.48 2.40 0.41
CA VAL A 77 -16.35 2.14 1.31
C VAL A 77 -15.01 2.22 0.58
N TRP A 78 -14.96 1.95 -0.72
CA TRP A 78 -13.73 2.04 -1.51
C TRP A 78 -13.16 3.47 -1.57
N PRO A 79 -13.85 4.50 -2.12
CA PRO A 79 -13.40 5.89 -2.02
C PRO A 79 -13.18 6.37 -0.59
N TYR A 80 -14.02 5.94 0.36
CA TYR A 80 -13.85 6.27 1.77
C TYR A 80 -12.52 5.74 2.34
N SER A 81 -12.16 4.50 2.01
CA SER A 81 -10.92 3.86 2.45
C SER A 81 -9.70 4.64 1.96
N GLN A 82 -9.73 5.11 0.70
CA GLN A 82 -8.63 5.89 0.14
C GLN A 82 -8.51 7.27 0.80
N ALA A 83 -9.63 7.89 1.20
CA ALA A 83 -9.63 9.14 1.98
C ALA A 83 -9.13 8.95 3.42
N ALA A 84 -9.37 7.78 4.02
CA ALA A 84 -8.81 7.42 5.33
C ALA A 84 -7.30 7.11 5.24
N ILE A 85 -6.85 6.40 4.19
CA ILE A 85 -5.43 6.16 3.90
C ILE A 85 -4.69 7.48 3.65
N ALA A 86 -5.30 8.41 2.90
CA ALA A 86 -4.76 9.74 2.67
C ALA A 86 -4.57 10.55 3.98
N ALA A 87 -5.44 10.36 4.97
CA ALA A 87 -5.27 10.96 6.30
C ALA A 87 -4.13 10.32 7.11
N GLU A 88 -4.03 8.97 7.13
CA GLU A 88 -2.95 8.27 7.84
C GLU A 88 -1.57 8.51 7.17
N ASP A 89 -1.52 8.63 5.84
CA ASP A 89 -0.35 9.07 5.08
C ASP A 89 0.04 10.52 5.45
N LEU A 90 -0.91 11.46 5.45
CA LEU A 90 -0.66 12.84 5.89
C LEU A 90 -0.17 12.93 7.33
N ALA A 91 -0.75 12.12 8.22
CA ALA A 91 -0.36 12.03 9.62
C ALA A 91 1.04 11.41 9.82
N GLY A 92 1.76 11.02 8.75
CA GLY A 92 3.16 10.56 8.79
C GLY A 92 4.17 11.53 8.26
N VAL A 93 3.73 12.56 7.52
CA VAL A 93 4.62 13.63 7.06
C VAL A 93 5.30 14.27 8.28
N PRO A 94 6.64 14.26 8.39
CA PRO A 94 7.31 14.74 9.60
C PRO A 94 6.98 16.21 9.84
N GLY A 95 6.36 16.50 10.98
CA GLY A 95 5.82 17.81 11.33
C GLY A 95 4.28 17.90 11.40
N ALA A 96 3.53 16.92 10.87
CA ALA A 96 2.06 16.92 10.88
C ALA A 96 1.43 16.99 12.28
N GLY A 97 2.12 16.43 13.28
CA GLY A 97 1.77 16.53 14.71
C GLY A 97 0.37 16.01 15.06
N ARG A 98 -0.13 16.44 16.23
CA ARG A 98 -1.43 15.97 16.76
C ARG A 98 -2.62 16.26 15.84
N ALA A 99 -2.56 17.31 15.02
CA ALA A 99 -3.63 17.66 14.10
C ALA A 99 -3.76 16.67 12.93
N GLY A 100 -2.63 16.18 12.39
CA GLY A 100 -2.63 15.10 11.40
C GLY A 100 -3.17 13.81 11.99
N SER A 101 -2.68 13.41 13.17
CA SER A 101 -3.16 12.21 13.88
C SER A 101 -4.67 12.25 14.13
N ALA A 102 -5.21 13.37 14.64
CA ALA A 102 -6.63 13.49 14.97
C ALA A 102 -7.58 13.38 13.76
N GLU A 103 -7.14 13.81 12.56
CA GLU A 103 -7.93 13.59 11.34
C GLU A 103 -7.90 12.12 10.91
N ALA A 104 -6.75 11.45 11.01
CA ALA A 104 -6.66 10.01 10.75
C ALA A 104 -7.51 9.21 11.76
N ASP A 105 -7.46 9.57 13.05
CA ASP A 105 -8.32 9.01 14.10
C ASP A 105 -9.82 9.15 13.74
N ARG A 106 -10.25 10.34 13.28
CA ARG A 106 -11.62 10.61 12.82
C ARG A 106 -12.05 9.69 11.67
N ARG A 107 -11.18 9.46 10.68
CA ARG A 107 -11.52 8.64 9.50
C ARG A 107 -11.50 7.15 9.81
N LEU A 108 -10.53 6.67 10.60
CA LEU A 108 -10.51 5.28 11.04
C LEU A 108 -11.72 4.94 11.93
N ALA A 109 -12.15 5.86 12.80
CA ALA A 109 -13.35 5.64 13.63
C ALA A 109 -14.64 5.55 12.80
N ALA A 110 -14.76 6.27 11.69
CA ALA A 110 -15.95 6.23 10.83
C ALA A 110 -16.02 5.00 9.89
N TYR A 111 -14.99 4.15 9.85
CA TYR A 111 -15.13 2.80 9.26
C TYR A 111 -16.24 1.98 9.94
N GLU A 112 -16.54 2.20 11.23
CA GLU A 112 -17.60 1.45 11.93
C GLU A 112 -19.00 1.65 11.32
N PHE A 113 -19.25 2.72 10.55
CA PHE A 113 -20.50 2.88 9.80
C PHE A 113 -20.68 1.85 8.69
N TYR A 114 -19.59 1.23 8.22
CA TYR A 114 -19.57 0.17 7.21
C TYR A 114 -19.43 -1.23 7.83
N TRP A 115 -19.14 -1.34 9.14
CA TRP A 115 -18.76 -2.62 9.77
C TRP A 115 -19.94 -3.57 9.98
N ASN A 116 -19.84 -4.77 9.42
CA ASN A 116 -20.83 -5.83 9.50
C ASN A 116 -20.35 -6.99 10.39
N ALA A 117 -20.64 -6.86 11.68
CA ALA A 117 -20.51 -7.92 12.68
C ALA A 117 -21.60 -9.02 12.58
N GLY A 118 -22.53 -8.93 11.62
CA GLY A 118 -23.64 -9.86 11.45
C GLY A 118 -23.37 -11.03 10.49
N THR A 119 -22.23 -11.03 9.79
CA THR A 119 -21.79 -12.14 8.92
C THR A 119 -20.70 -12.98 9.59
N THR A 120 -20.39 -14.15 9.03
CA THR A 120 -19.24 -14.96 9.45
C THR A 120 -18.52 -15.48 8.21
N PRO A 121 -17.29 -14.99 7.92
CA PRO A 121 -16.54 -13.96 8.66
C PRO A 121 -17.21 -12.57 8.70
N THR A 122 -16.78 -11.76 9.66
CA THR A 122 -17.16 -10.35 9.77
C THR A 122 -16.34 -9.51 8.78
N GLY A 123 -16.87 -8.35 8.39
CA GLY A 123 -16.23 -7.51 7.36
C GLY A 123 -16.94 -6.18 7.18
N TYR A 124 -16.34 -5.27 6.41
CA TYR A 124 -17.00 -4.05 5.97
C TYR A 124 -17.88 -4.33 4.75
N ASP A 125 -19.12 -3.86 4.80
CA ASP A 125 -20.03 -3.80 3.65
C ASP A 125 -19.61 -2.63 2.73
N SER A 126 -19.85 -2.75 1.43
CA SER A 126 -19.53 -1.71 0.43
C SER A 126 -20.17 -0.35 0.68
N TYR A 127 -21.26 -0.29 1.45
CA TYR A 127 -21.97 0.94 1.77
C TYR A 127 -22.38 1.00 3.25
N VAL A 128 -22.64 2.21 3.76
CA VAL A 128 -22.96 2.42 5.19
C VAL A 128 -24.24 1.69 5.60
N ARG A 129 -24.22 1.16 6.83
CA ARG A 129 -25.21 0.24 7.38
C ARG A 129 -26.31 0.96 8.18
N PRO A 130 -27.41 0.29 8.55
CA PRO A 130 -28.48 0.91 9.32
C PRO A 130 -27.99 1.49 10.66
N PRO A 131 -28.47 2.67 11.10
CA PRO A 131 -29.52 3.49 10.50
C PRO A 131 -29.02 4.53 9.47
N ASN A 132 -27.73 4.51 9.10
CA ASN A 132 -27.14 5.48 8.17
C ASN A 132 -27.38 5.14 6.69
N GLY A 133 -27.57 3.86 6.36
CA GLY A 133 -27.88 3.36 5.03
C GLY A 133 -28.37 1.91 5.11
N GLN A 134 -28.30 1.18 3.99
CA GLN A 134 -28.82 -0.18 3.86
C GLN A 134 -27.77 -1.30 4.01
N GLY A 135 -26.49 -0.95 4.13
CA GLY A 135 -25.39 -1.88 3.88
C GLY A 135 -25.23 -2.17 2.38
N GLY A 136 -24.51 -3.24 2.05
CA GLY A 136 -24.25 -3.67 0.68
C GLY A 136 -23.39 -4.94 0.63
N ASP A 137 -23.07 -5.39 -0.58
CA ASP A 137 -22.19 -6.54 -0.81
C ASP A 137 -20.79 -6.30 -0.20
N LYS A 138 -20.08 -7.37 0.19
CA LYS A 138 -18.67 -7.28 0.61
C LYS A 138 -17.74 -7.60 -0.53
N PHE A 139 -16.85 -6.68 -0.83
CA PHE A 139 -15.69 -6.89 -1.69
C PHE A 139 -14.48 -7.24 -0.84
N TYR A 140 -13.67 -8.20 -1.29
CA TYR A 140 -12.52 -8.68 -0.52
C TYR A 140 -11.36 -7.68 -0.56
N ASP A 141 -11.09 -7.09 -1.73
CA ASP A 141 -10.11 -6.01 -1.92
C ASP A 141 -10.46 -4.74 -1.13
N ASP A 142 -11.73 -4.33 -1.07
CA ASP A 142 -12.18 -3.24 -0.17
C ASP A 142 -11.78 -3.48 1.29
N ASN A 143 -11.95 -4.71 1.75
CA ASN A 143 -11.58 -5.10 3.10
C ASN A 143 -10.05 -5.16 3.25
N GLU A 144 -9.30 -5.60 2.23
CA GLU A 144 -7.83 -5.60 2.22
C GLU A 144 -7.23 -4.19 2.28
N TRP A 145 -7.76 -3.21 1.52
CA TRP A 145 -7.30 -1.81 1.59
C TRP A 145 -7.47 -1.23 3.01
N ILE A 146 -8.58 -1.55 3.68
CA ILE A 146 -8.81 -1.16 5.07
C ILE A 146 -7.84 -1.91 6.01
N GLY A 147 -7.60 -3.20 5.77
CA GLY A 147 -6.64 -4.00 6.51
C GLY A 147 -5.22 -3.43 6.45
N LEU A 148 -4.74 -3.05 5.26
CA LEU A 148 -3.45 -2.41 5.06
C LEU A 148 -3.35 -1.05 5.76
N ASN A 149 -4.41 -0.22 5.69
CA ASN A 149 -4.48 1.02 6.46
C ASN A 149 -4.34 0.79 7.98
N LEU A 150 -5.05 -0.21 8.51
CA LEU A 150 -5.00 -0.58 9.92
C LEU A 150 -3.63 -1.18 10.34
N ILE A 151 -2.93 -1.85 9.42
CA ILE A 151 -1.54 -2.28 9.63
C ILE A 151 -0.59 -1.07 9.65
N GLN A 152 -0.70 -0.13 8.70
CA GLN A 152 0.09 1.10 8.68
C GLN A 152 -0.11 1.88 9.99
N ARG A 153 -1.38 2.08 10.37
CA ARG A 153 -1.80 2.65 11.66
C ARG A 153 -1.10 2.01 12.85
N PHE A 154 -1.19 0.67 13.00
CA PHE A 154 -0.55 -0.05 14.09
C PHE A 154 0.97 0.18 14.12
N LYS A 155 1.65 0.08 12.97
CA LYS A 155 3.11 0.22 12.87
C LYS A 155 3.60 1.61 13.31
N ARG A 156 2.79 2.66 13.07
CA ARG A 156 3.10 4.05 13.42
C ARG A 156 2.79 4.41 14.88
N THR A 157 1.75 3.81 15.47
CA THR A 157 1.13 4.29 16.72
C THR A 157 1.11 3.26 17.86
N GLY A 158 1.30 1.97 17.55
CA GLY A 158 1.10 0.86 18.49
C GLY A 158 -0.37 0.46 18.71
N ASP A 159 -1.30 0.98 17.92
CA ASP A 159 -2.76 0.75 18.03
C ASP A 159 -3.16 -0.74 17.90
N ARG A 160 -3.33 -1.40 19.04
CA ARG A 160 -3.66 -2.82 19.12
C ARG A 160 -5.09 -3.14 18.65
N ALA A 161 -5.99 -2.16 18.63
CA ALA A 161 -7.35 -2.36 18.11
C ALA A 161 -7.33 -2.42 16.58
N ALA A 162 -6.56 -1.53 15.93
CA ALA A 162 -6.31 -1.59 14.50
C ALA A 162 -5.67 -2.95 14.09
N LEU A 163 -4.66 -3.42 14.82
CA LEU A 163 -4.06 -4.75 14.57
C LEU A 163 -5.04 -5.91 14.81
N ALA A 164 -5.99 -5.79 15.74
CA ALA A 164 -7.01 -6.83 15.96
C ALA A 164 -7.99 -6.89 14.78
N ARG A 165 -8.55 -5.74 14.37
CA ARG A 165 -9.47 -5.64 13.23
C ARG A 165 -8.80 -6.07 11.91
N ALA A 166 -7.51 -5.77 11.71
CA ALA A 166 -6.75 -6.26 10.56
C ALA A 166 -6.69 -7.81 10.46
N LYS A 167 -6.79 -8.53 11.58
CA LYS A 167 -6.86 -10.00 11.60
C LYS A 167 -8.27 -10.54 11.29
N GLU A 168 -9.30 -9.84 11.74
CA GLU A 168 -10.71 -10.14 11.41
C GLU A 168 -10.92 -10.02 9.89
N ILE A 169 -10.41 -8.93 9.31
CA ILE A 169 -10.32 -8.72 7.85
C ILE A 169 -9.59 -9.87 7.16
N PHE A 170 -8.39 -10.26 7.62
CA PHE A 170 -7.65 -11.33 6.97
C PHE A 170 -8.38 -12.69 7.01
N ALA A 171 -9.20 -12.95 8.04
CA ALA A 171 -10.05 -14.13 8.08
C ALA A 171 -11.18 -14.10 7.03
N LEU A 172 -11.70 -12.92 6.67
CA LEU A 172 -12.60 -12.73 5.54
C LEU A 172 -11.88 -13.00 4.21
N VAL A 173 -10.71 -12.41 3.98
CA VAL A 173 -9.92 -12.59 2.74
C VAL A 173 -9.56 -14.07 2.52
N VAL A 174 -9.17 -14.78 3.58
CA VAL A 174 -8.92 -16.24 3.55
C VAL A 174 -10.18 -17.05 3.22
N HIS A 175 -11.36 -16.59 3.65
CA HIS A 175 -12.65 -17.23 3.31
C HIS A 175 -13.08 -16.98 1.86
N GLY A 176 -12.62 -15.89 1.24
CA GLY A 176 -12.83 -15.61 -0.18
C GLY A 176 -12.02 -16.46 -1.15
N TRP A 177 -11.15 -17.35 -0.65
CA TRP A 177 -10.34 -18.23 -1.48
C TRP A 177 -11.16 -19.32 -2.17
N ASP A 178 -11.03 -19.41 -3.50
CA ASP A 178 -11.63 -20.47 -4.31
C ASP A 178 -11.08 -21.87 -3.97
N THR A 179 -11.94 -22.74 -3.46
CA THR A 179 -11.56 -24.10 -3.05
C THR A 179 -11.84 -25.18 -4.09
N ASP A 180 -12.46 -24.86 -5.23
CA ASP A 180 -12.77 -25.88 -6.23
C ASP A 180 -11.55 -26.16 -7.15
N PRO A 181 -11.02 -27.40 -7.17
CA PRO A 181 -9.85 -27.73 -7.99
C PRO A 181 -10.17 -27.96 -9.48
N SER A 182 -11.46 -27.93 -9.87
CA SER A 182 -11.88 -28.08 -11.27
C SER A 182 -11.93 -26.76 -12.04
N HIS A 183 -11.96 -25.63 -11.32
CA HIS A 183 -11.94 -24.31 -11.95
C HIS A 183 -10.62 -24.04 -12.70
N PRO A 184 -10.65 -23.31 -13.83
CA PRO A 184 -9.44 -22.85 -14.49
C PRO A 184 -8.66 -21.95 -13.54
N CYS A 185 -7.33 -22.09 -13.50
CA CYS A 185 -6.48 -21.43 -12.50
C CYS A 185 -6.97 -21.68 -11.07
N ALA A 186 -7.16 -22.95 -10.69
CA ALA A 186 -7.72 -23.35 -9.38
C ALA A 186 -7.08 -22.62 -8.19
N GLY A 187 -7.93 -22.07 -7.32
CA GLY A 187 -7.53 -21.10 -6.30
C GLY A 187 -7.77 -19.65 -6.72
N GLY A 188 -7.20 -18.73 -5.94
CA GLY A 188 -7.43 -17.29 -6.07
C GLY A 188 -8.56 -16.83 -5.17
N VAL A 189 -8.40 -15.67 -4.53
CA VAL A 189 -9.50 -15.00 -3.82
C VAL A 189 -10.47 -14.42 -4.85
N TYR A 190 -11.77 -14.67 -4.70
CA TYR A 190 -12.84 -14.01 -5.46
C TYR A 190 -12.83 -12.49 -5.25
N TRP A 191 -13.43 -11.71 -6.15
CA TRP A 191 -13.56 -10.27 -5.95
C TRP A 191 -14.57 -9.89 -4.86
N THR A 192 -15.73 -10.56 -4.85
CA THR A 192 -16.87 -10.22 -4.00
C THR A 192 -17.56 -11.45 -3.40
N GLN A 193 -18.31 -11.25 -2.32
CA GLN A 193 -19.26 -12.24 -1.78
C GLN A 193 -20.56 -12.34 -2.60
N ALA A 194 -20.79 -11.41 -3.52
CA ALA A 194 -22.04 -11.32 -4.26
C ALA A 194 -22.11 -12.30 -5.44
N PRO A 195 -23.23 -13.03 -5.63
CA PRO A 195 -23.31 -14.12 -6.62
C PRO A 195 -23.29 -13.64 -8.08
N TRP A 196 -23.29 -12.32 -8.33
CA TRP A 196 -23.28 -11.73 -9.67
C TRP A 196 -21.88 -11.61 -10.29
N SER A 197 -20.82 -11.80 -9.52
CA SER A 197 -19.43 -11.96 -9.99
C SER A 197 -18.81 -13.18 -9.32
N GLN A 198 -18.05 -13.95 -10.10
CA GLN A 198 -17.27 -15.11 -9.65
C GLN A 198 -15.83 -14.99 -10.17
N ASP A 199 -15.38 -13.75 -10.35
CA ASP A 199 -14.09 -13.39 -10.89
C ASP A 199 -13.04 -13.44 -9.79
N ARG A 200 -11.84 -13.93 -10.14
CA ARG A 200 -10.70 -14.07 -9.23
C ARG A 200 -9.60 -13.16 -9.76
N ASN A 201 -9.19 -12.18 -8.96
CA ASN A 201 -8.52 -10.98 -9.46
C ASN A 201 -7.11 -10.84 -8.89
N THR A 202 -6.20 -10.17 -9.62
CA THR A 202 -4.93 -9.71 -9.02
C THR A 202 -5.19 -8.78 -7.83
N VAL A 203 -6.25 -7.96 -7.89
CA VAL A 203 -6.62 -7.00 -6.83
C VAL A 203 -7.11 -7.65 -5.53
N SER A 204 -7.63 -8.89 -5.54
CA SER A 204 -8.04 -9.61 -4.33
C SER A 204 -6.97 -10.59 -3.81
N ASN A 205 -5.84 -10.71 -4.51
CA ASN A 205 -4.78 -11.66 -4.16
C ASN A 205 -3.46 -10.96 -3.80
N GLY A 206 -3.13 -9.85 -4.46
CA GLY A 206 -1.97 -9.03 -4.15
C GLY A 206 -2.04 -8.38 -2.76
N PRO A 207 -3.05 -7.53 -2.47
CA PRO A 207 -3.14 -6.82 -1.19
C PRO A 207 -3.41 -7.79 -0.02
N GLY A 208 -4.16 -8.87 -0.25
CA GLY A 208 -4.31 -9.99 0.67
C GLY A 208 -2.96 -10.64 1.02
N ALA A 209 -2.07 -10.83 0.04
CA ALA A 209 -0.71 -11.28 0.30
C ALA A 209 0.13 -10.26 1.08
N GLU A 210 -0.03 -8.95 0.81
CA GLU A 210 0.62 -7.88 1.59
C GLU A 210 0.16 -7.88 3.05
N LEU A 211 -1.15 -7.97 3.28
CA LEU A 211 -1.78 -8.02 4.60
C LEU A 211 -1.33 -9.26 5.39
N GLY A 212 -1.33 -10.44 4.75
CA GLY A 212 -0.85 -11.68 5.38
C GLY A 212 0.65 -11.65 5.68
N ALA A 213 1.49 -11.14 4.76
CA ALA A 213 2.92 -11.01 4.99
C ALA A 213 3.23 -10.00 6.12
N HIS A 214 2.47 -8.89 6.19
CA HIS A 214 2.54 -7.97 7.32
C HIS A 214 2.11 -8.59 8.65
N LEU A 215 0.96 -9.29 8.68
CA LEU A 215 0.49 -9.97 9.89
C LEU A 215 1.49 -11.03 10.37
N TYR A 216 2.14 -11.79 9.48
CA TYR A 216 3.24 -12.67 9.85
C TYR A 216 4.44 -11.90 10.42
N LEU A 217 4.89 -10.83 9.76
CA LEU A 217 6.05 -10.05 10.23
C LEU A 217 5.85 -9.49 11.65
N LEU A 218 4.61 -9.11 11.99
CA LEU A 218 4.23 -8.53 13.28
C LEU A 218 3.89 -9.57 14.37
N THR A 219 3.39 -10.75 14.02
CA THR A 219 2.90 -11.77 14.99
C THR A 219 3.69 -13.06 15.04
N ARG A 220 4.40 -13.40 13.95
CA ARG A 220 5.10 -14.67 13.69
C ARG A 220 4.21 -15.92 13.67
N ASP A 221 2.89 -15.77 13.65
CA ASP A 221 1.97 -16.87 13.36
C ASP A 221 2.10 -17.27 11.88
N LYS A 222 2.50 -18.51 11.64
CA LYS A 222 2.80 -19.05 10.31
C LYS A 222 1.57 -19.15 9.41
N SER A 223 0.35 -19.15 9.94
CA SER A 223 -0.88 -19.22 9.14
C SER A 223 -0.98 -18.04 8.16
N TYR A 224 -0.66 -16.83 8.62
CA TYR A 224 -0.62 -15.63 7.78
C TYR A 224 0.41 -15.74 6.65
N LEU A 225 1.59 -16.33 6.92
CA LEU A 225 2.63 -16.51 5.90
C LEU A 225 2.21 -17.56 4.85
N THR A 226 1.65 -18.69 5.28
CA THR A 226 1.17 -19.75 4.37
C THR A 226 0.11 -19.21 3.41
N TRP A 227 -0.82 -18.39 3.89
CA TRP A 227 -1.84 -17.77 3.05
C TRP A 227 -1.28 -16.66 2.15
N ALA A 228 -0.38 -15.80 2.66
CA ALA A 228 0.28 -14.78 1.84
C ALA A 228 1.10 -15.39 0.69
N GLN A 229 1.86 -16.46 0.96
CA GLN A 229 2.60 -17.20 -0.07
C GLN A 229 1.65 -17.85 -1.08
N ARG A 230 0.50 -18.36 -0.65
CA ARG A 230 -0.51 -18.98 -1.54
C ARG A 230 -1.15 -17.96 -2.49
N MET A 231 -1.61 -16.82 -1.97
CA MET A 231 -2.24 -15.75 -2.76
C MET A 231 -1.24 -15.14 -3.76
N TYR A 232 -0.02 -14.87 -3.31
CA TYR A 232 1.07 -14.39 -4.18
C TYR A 232 1.43 -15.41 -5.27
N GLN A 233 1.55 -16.69 -4.93
CA GLN A 233 1.94 -17.74 -5.88
C GLN A 233 0.87 -17.97 -6.96
N TRP A 234 -0.42 -17.92 -6.59
CA TRP A 234 -1.51 -17.98 -7.58
C TRP A 234 -1.47 -16.81 -8.56
N ALA A 235 -1.29 -15.58 -8.08
CA ALA A 235 -1.18 -14.42 -8.97
C ALA A 235 0.09 -14.49 -9.85
N GLN A 236 1.19 -15.04 -9.35
CA GLN A 236 2.40 -15.34 -10.14
C GLN A 236 2.17 -16.39 -11.24
N ASP A 237 1.46 -17.48 -10.94
CA ASP A 237 1.28 -18.60 -11.87
C ASP A 237 0.15 -18.35 -12.89
N CYS A 238 -0.86 -17.53 -12.53
CA CYS A 238 -2.09 -17.37 -13.29
C CYS A 238 -2.23 -15.98 -13.94
N MET A 239 -1.82 -14.90 -13.25
CA MET A 239 -2.05 -13.51 -13.69
C MET A 239 -0.81 -12.83 -14.28
N LEU A 240 0.42 -13.33 -14.05
CA LEU A 240 1.63 -12.74 -14.61
C LEU A 240 1.71 -12.96 -16.12
N ALA A 241 1.59 -11.89 -16.90
CA ALA A 241 1.69 -11.94 -18.34
C ALA A 241 3.14 -12.05 -18.84
N PRO A 242 3.36 -12.55 -20.08
CA PRO A 242 4.71 -12.69 -20.67
C PRO A 242 5.54 -11.40 -20.80
N ASN A 243 4.94 -10.21 -20.62
CA ASN A 243 5.66 -8.93 -20.60
C ASN A 243 6.14 -8.51 -19.19
N GLY A 244 5.95 -9.34 -18.15
CA GLY A 244 6.38 -9.06 -16.78
C GLY A 244 5.43 -8.15 -15.98
N LEU A 245 4.18 -8.04 -16.41
CA LEU A 245 3.10 -7.29 -15.76
C LEU A 245 1.89 -8.21 -15.53
N TYR A 246 1.11 -7.94 -14.50
CA TYR A 246 -0.09 -8.71 -14.18
C TYR A 246 -1.30 -8.23 -14.98
N TRP A 247 -2.07 -9.19 -15.46
CA TRP A 247 -3.44 -9.04 -15.93
C TRP A 247 -4.40 -8.75 -14.76
N ASP A 248 -5.67 -8.50 -15.07
CA ASP A 248 -6.62 -8.03 -14.07
C ASP A 248 -7.33 -9.16 -13.31
N HIS A 249 -8.03 -10.04 -14.04
CA HIS A 249 -8.80 -11.14 -13.44
C HIS A 249 -9.03 -12.32 -14.40
N ILE A 250 -9.53 -13.43 -13.84
CA ILE A 250 -10.02 -14.60 -14.57
C ILE A 250 -11.41 -15.03 -14.07
N ASP A 251 -12.33 -15.27 -15.00
CA ASP A 251 -13.66 -15.82 -14.69
C ASP A 251 -13.60 -17.35 -14.41
N LEU A 252 -14.77 -18.00 -14.23
CA LEU A 252 -14.84 -19.46 -14.07
C LEU A 252 -14.83 -20.24 -15.39
N ALA A 253 -14.96 -19.57 -16.55
CA ALA A 253 -14.83 -20.19 -17.87
C ALA A 253 -13.37 -20.22 -18.37
N GLY A 254 -12.47 -19.48 -17.73
CA GLY A 254 -11.04 -19.38 -18.05
C GLY A 254 -10.70 -18.18 -18.93
N ASN A 255 -11.62 -17.23 -19.11
CA ASN A 255 -11.35 -15.98 -19.82
C ASN A 255 -10.57 -15.05 -18.89
N ILE A 256 -9.39 -14.63 -19.34
CA ILE A 256 -8.56 -13.65 -18.63
C ILE A 256 -8.80 -12.27 -19.22
N GLU A 257 -9.18 -11.31 -18.37
CA GLU A 257 -9.19 -9.89 -18.72
C GLU A 257 -7.77 -9.34 -18.62
N LYS A 258 -7.24 -8.84 -19.75
CA LYS A 258 -5.80 -8.60 -19.96
C LYS A 258 -5.38 -7.15 -19.77
N THR A 259 -6.27 -6.28 -19.33
CA THR A 259 -5.95 -4.90 -18.97
C THR A 259 -4.91 -4.87 -17.85
N GLN A 260 -3.88 -4.04 -18.02
CA GLN A 260 -2.75 -3.94 -17.09
C GLN A 260 -2.82 -2.60 -16.38
N TRP A 261 -3.36 -2.61 -15.16
CA TRP A 261 -3.50 -1.44 -14.28
C TRP A 261 -2.32 -1.27 -13.33
N SER A 262 -1.95 -0.03 -13.02
CA SER A 262 -0.75 0.26 -12.20
C SER A 262 -0.80 -0.34 -10.78
N TYR A 263 -1.96 -0.32 -10.12
CA TYR A 263 -2.11 -0.86 -8.76
C TYR A 263 -1.83 -2.38 -8.64
N ASN A 264 -2.33 -3.21 -9.57
CA ASN A 264 -2.06 -4.64 -9.66
C ASN A 264 -0.54 -4.93 -9.71
N GLN A 265 0.23 -4.07 -10.39
CA GLN A 265 1.70 -4.17 -10.43
C GLN A 265 2.33 -3.80 -9.08
N GLY A 266 1.76 -2.79 -8.41
CA GLY A 266 2.18 -2.31 -7.10
C GLY A 266 2.03 -3.36 -6.01
N VAL A 267 0.83 -3.90 -5.83
CA VAL A 267 0.56 -4.83 -4.72
C VAL A 267 1.28 -6.18 -4.89
N MET A 268 1.57 -6.58 -6.12
CA MET A 268 2.40 -7.75 -6.36
C MET A 268 3.89 -7.49 -6.13
N LEU A 269 4.43 -6.29 -6.43
CA LEU A 269 5.84 -5.99 -6.12
C LEU A 269 6.05 -5.73 -4.62
N GLY A 270 5.08 -5.14 -3.92
CA GLY A 270 5.12 -4.96 -2.46
C GLY A 270 4.95 -6.28 -1.70
N ALA A 271 4.01 -7.15 -2.11
CA ALA A 271 3.89 -8.51 -1.59
C ALA A 271 5.20 -9.29 -1.72
N GLY A 272 5.89 -9.19 -2.87
CA GLY A 272 7.22 -9.79 -3.05
C GLY A 272 8.27 -9.23 -2.09
N VAL A 273 8.28 -7.91 -1.84
CA VAL A 273 9.17 -7.30 -0.84
C VAL A 273 8.86 -7.76 0.58
N LEU A 274 7.58 -7.93 0.93
CA LEU A 274 7.16 -8.38 2.25
C LEU A 274 7.43 -9.88 2.47
N LEU A 275 7.24 -10.72 1.45
CA LEU A 275 7.60 -12.13 1.47
C LEU A 275 9.12 -12.34 1.52
N PHE A 276 9.92 -11.50 0.84
CA PHE A 276 11.37 -11.46 1.03
C PHE A 276 11.73 -11.12 2.49
N LYS A 277 11.15 -10.05 3.06
CA LYS A 277 11.36 -9.66 4.47
C LYS A 277 10.91 -10.75 5.47
N ALA A 278 9.92 -11.56 5.10
CA ALA A 278 9.38 -12.65 5.93
C ALA A 278 10.21 -13.94 5.90
N THR A 279 10.78 -14.28 4.74
CA THR A 279 11.40 -15.60 4.48
C THR A 279 12.92 -15.57 4.28
N GLY A 280 13.48 -14.43 3.86
CA GLY A 280 14.86 -14.33 3.37
C GLY A 280 15.05 -14.85 1.94
N ASP A 281 14.02 -15.36 1.26
CA ASP A 281 14.15 -15.89 -0.10
C ASP A 281 14.28 -14.75 -1.13
N VAL A 282 15.50 -14.63 -1.68
CA VAL A 282 15.89 -13.61 -2.65
C VAL A 282 15.09 -13.65 -3.96
N ARG A 283 14.38 -14.75 -4.27
CA ARG A 283 13.51 -14.84 -5.44
C ARG A 283 12.40 -13.78 -5.38
N TYR A 284 11.71 -13.63 -4.25
CA TYR A 284 10.64 -12.64 -4.11
C TYR A 284 11.13 -11.20 -4.34
N LEU A 285 12.35 -10.86 -3.89
CA LEU A 285 12.94 -9.53 -4.14
C LEU A 285 13.36 -9.34 -5.61
N ARG A 286 13.90 -10.39 -6.26
CA ARG A 286 14.21 -10.37 -7.69
C ARG A 286 12.94 -10.15 -8.51
N ASP A 287 11.87 -10.85 -8.16
CA ASP A 287 10.61 -10.85 -8.90
C ASP A 287 9.88 -9.50 -8.72
N ALA A 288 9.83 -8.96 -7.50
CA ALA A 288 9.39 -7.58 -7.23
C ALA A 288 10.19 -6.54 -8.03
N LYS A 289 11.52 -6.67 -8.11
CA LYS A 289 12.36 -5.78 -8.94
C LYS A 289 12.10 -5.96 -10.44
N SER A 290 11.68 -7.14 -10.89
CA SER A 290 11.30 -7.38 -12.29
C SER A 290 10.03 -6.59 -12.63
N VAL A 291 8.97 -6.76 -11.84
CA VAL A 291 7.68 -6.06 -11.97
C VAL A 291 7.86 -4.53 -11.86
N ALA A 292 8.71 -4.06 -10.94
CA ALA A 292 9.04 -2.64 -10.82
C ALA A 292 9.72 -2.08 -12.08
N ASN A 293 10.62 -2.85 -12.72
CA ASN A 293 11.25 -2.42 -13.97
C ASN A 293 10.27 -2.44 -15.16
N ALA A 294 9.44 -3.48 -15.26
CA ALA A 294 8.42 -3.60 -16.32
C ALA A 294 7.40 -2.45 -16.22
N SER A 295 6.86 -2.18 -15.03
CA SER A 295 5.85 -1.14 -14.82
C SER A 295 6.42 0.27 -14.98
N LEU A 296 7.64 0.56 -14.54
CA LEU A 296 8.32 1.82 -14.85
C LEU A 296 8.54 2.02 -16.36
N THR A 297 8.73 0.94 -17.11
CA THR A 297 8.95 1.00 -18.56
C THR A 297 7.64 1.16 -19.33
N PHE A 298 6.54 0.60 -18.81
CA PHE A 298 5.20 0.66 -19.40
C PHE A 298 4.50 1.99 -19.10
N TYR A 299 4.48 2.43 -17.84
CA TYR A 299 3.91 3.72 -17.42
C TYR A 299 4.98 4.83 -17.39
N ASN A 300 5.73 4.97 -18.48
CA ASN A 300 6.96 5.78 -18.51
C ASN A 300 6.79 7.31 -18.59
N THR A 301 5.56 7.82 -18.72
CA THR A 301 5.24 9.27 -18.66
C THR A 301 4.04 9.54 -17.73
N PRO A 302 3.92 10.75 -17.15
CA PRO A 302 2.77 11.09 -16.30
C PRO A 302 1.43 11.11 -17.05
N GLU A 303 1.43 11.37 -18.36
CA GLU A 303 0.24 11.31 -19.22
C GLU A 303 -0.24 9.86 -19.44
N ILE A 304 0.69 8.89 -19.49
CA ILE A 304 0.35 7.47 -19.54
C ILE A 304 -0.16 7.00 -18.17
N LEU A 305 0.49 7.41 -17.08
CA LEU A 305 0.02 7.14 -15.72
C LEU A 305 -1.39 7.67 -15.48
N ALA A 306 -1.69 8.90 -15.91
CA ALA A 306 -2.99 9.55 -15.69
C ALA A 306 -4.19 8.73 -16.17
N LYS A 307 -4.02 7.87 -17.18
CA LYS A 307 -5.06 6.96 -17.70
C LYS A 307 -5.50 5.86 -16.73
N ASN A 308 -4.72 5.59 -15.67
CA ASN A 308 -5.08 4.65 -14.60
C ASN A 308 -5.93 5.31 -13.49
N GLY A 309 -6.10 6.64 -13.50
CA GLY A 309 -6.62 7.36 -12.34
C GLY A 309 -5.58 7.51 -11.21
N ALA A 310 -5.83 8.44 -10.28
CA ALA A 310 -4.88 8.79 -9.23
C ALA A 310 -4.83 7.76 -8.10
N ALA A 311 -5.94 7.06 -7.82
CA ALA A 311 -6.00 6.01 -6.79
C ALA A 311 -5.15 4.79 -7.16
N PHE A 312 -5.23 4.30 -8.40
CA PHE A 312 -4.39 3.16 -8.82
C PHE A 312 -2.89 3.52 -8.76
N ASN A 313 -2.55 4.74 -9.17
CA ASN A 313 -1.18 5.23 -9.15
C ASN A 313 -0.65 5.45 -7.74
N SER A 314 -1.47 5.88 -6.76
CA SER A 314 -1.00 6.05 -5.38
C SER A 314 -0.62 4.72 -4.73
N ILE A 315 -1.40 3.66 -4.97
CA ILE A 315 -1.10 2.29 -4.53
C ILE A 315 0.19 1.79 -5.18
N TRP A 316 0.35 1.97 -6.50
CA TRP A 316 1.60 1.63 -7.20
C TRP A 316 2.82 2.36 -6.62
N PHE A 317 2.71 3.67 -6.42
CA PHE A 317 3.81 4.45 -5.86
C PHE A 317 4.13 4.08 -4.40
N LYS A 318 3.12 3.88 -3.54
CA LYS A 318 3.33 3.42 -2.15
C LYS A 318 4.17 2.14 -2.12
N ASN A 319 3.84 1.17 -2.98
CA ASN A 319 4.59 -0.08 -3.04
C ASN A 319 5.97 0.04 -3.70
N LEU A 320 6.17 0.96 -4.64
CA LEU A 320 7.53 1.32 -5.09
C LEU A 320 8.37 1.92 -3.95
N LEU A 321 7.80 2.67 -3.00
CA LEU A 321 8.51 3.15 -1.81
C LEU A 321 8.80 2.01 -0.81
N ILE A 322 7.89 1.03 -0.68
CA ILE A 322 8.14 -0.19 0.10
C ILE A 322 9.30 -1.00 -0.52
N LEU A 323 9.44 -1.05 -1.84
CA LEU A 323 10.63 -1.62 -2.51
C LEU A 323 11.90 -0.77 -2.29
N ASP A 324 11.80 0.56 -2.40
CA ASP A 324 12.90 1.51 -2.14
C ASP A 324 13.47 1.38 -0.71
N SER A 325 12.69 0.87 0.25
CA SER A 325 13.15 0.57 1.62
C SER A 325 14.17 -0.57 1.73
N VAL A 326 14.34 -1.41 0.70
CA VAL A 326 15.30 -2.54 0.67
C VAL A 326 16.15 -2.61 -0.59
N ALA A 327 15.69 -2.04 -1.70
CA ALA A 327 16.43 -1.94 -2.96
C ALA A 327 16.24 -0.53 -3.55
N PRO A 328 16.96 0.50 -3.04
CA PRO A 328 16.75 1.87 -3.43
C PRO A 328 16.96 2.13 -4.93
N ASP A 329 16.05 2.89 -5.56
CA ASP A 329 16.18 3.33 -6.96
C ASP A 329 15.61 4.75 -7.13
N PRO A 330 16.41 5.73 -7.63
CA PRO A 330 15.94 7.10 -7.80
C PRO A 330 14.79 7.23 -8.81
N ARG A 331 14.57 6.24 -9.69
CA ARG A 331 13.45 6.24 -10.66
C ARG A 331 12.09 6.21 -9.97
N TYR A 332 11.97 5.53 -8.82
CA TYR A 332 10.70 5.39 -8.09
C TYR A 332 10.17 6.77 -7.64
N ARG A 333 10.96 7.50 -6.85
CA ARG A 333 10.61 8.87 -6.43
C ARG A 333 10.55 9.85 -7.60
N LYS A 334 11.38 9.69 -8.65
CA LYS A 334 11.32 10.55 -9.83
C LYS A 334 9.99 10.44 -10.59
N ALA A 335 9.53 9.22 -10.87
CA ALA A 335 8.25 8.98 -11.54
C ALA A 335 7.08 9.55 -10.71
N MET A 336 7.11 9.32 -9.39
CA MET A 336 6.13 9.85 -8.44
C MET A 336 6.10 11.39 -8.43
N GLN A 337 7.27 12.03 -8.40
CA GLN A 337 7.38 13.48 -8.46
C GLN A 337 6.85 14.05 -9.78
N SER A 338 7.22 13.45 -10.92
CA SER A 338 6.72 13.87 -12.24
C SER A 338 5.20 13.73 -12.38
N TYR A 339 4.60 12.68 -11.80
CA TYR A 339 3.13 12.53 -11.77
C TYR A 339 2.45 13.56 -10.85
N ALA A 340 3.06 13.85 -9.70
CA ALA A 340 2.57 14.88 -8.78
C ALA A 340 2.66 16.30 -9.37
N ASP A 341 3.78 16.64 -10.02
CA ASP A 341 3.97 17.93 -10.69
C ASP A 341 3.09 18.09 -11.92
N TYR A 342 2.84 17.02 -12.68
CA TYR A 342 1.87 17.05 -13.78
C TYR A 342 0.49 17.47 -13.26
N ASN A 343 -0.11 16.70 -12.36
CA ASN A 343 -1.48 16.94 -11.89
C ASN A 343 -1.64 18.27 -11.13
N TRP A 344 -0.64 18.69 -10.35
CA TRP A 344 -0.67 19.98 -9.65
C TRP A 344 -0.79 21.18 -10.61
N ASN A 345 -0.28 21.04 -11.83
CA ASN A 345 -0.23 22.07 -12.87
C ASN A 345 -1.28 21.91 -13.98
N THR A 346 -1.80 20.70 -14.23
CA THR A 346 -2.70 20.42 -15.37
C THR A 346 -4.12 20.04 -14.99
N THR A 347 -4.36 19.40 -13.83
CA THR A 347 -5.69 18.92 -13.43
C THR A 347 -6.25 19.64 -12.19
N ARG A 348 -5.41 20.25 -11.37
CA ARG A 348 -5.83 21.00 -10.16
C ARG A 348 -6.42 22.37 -10.49
N ASP A 349 -7.63 22.65 -10.02
CA ASP A 349 -8.20 23.98 -9.94
C ASP A 349 -7.51 24.82 -8.83
N PRO A 350 -6.90 25.97 -9.15
CA PRO A 350 -6.22 26.81 -8.17
C PRO A 350 -7.13 27.46 -7.13
N ALA A 351 -8.44 27.59 -7.36
CA ALA A 351 -9.37 28.24 -6.44
C ALA A 351 -9.92 27.28 -5.37
N THR A 352 -10.04 25.98 -5.68
CA THR A 352 -10.58 24.95 -4.78
C THR A 352 -9.55 23.96 -4.25
N ASN A 353 -8.41 23.80 -4.94
CA ASN A 353 -7.46 22.67 -4.81
C ASN A 353 -8.06 21.28 -5.14
N LEU A 354 -9.21 21.23 -5.81
CA LEU A 354 -9.77 20.01 -6.37
C LEU A 354 -9.11 19.67 -7.72
N TYR A 355 -9.01 18.40 -8.04
CA TYR A 355 -8.38 17.87 -9.25
C TYR A 355 -9.46 17.32 -10.19
N LYS A 356 -9.61 17.96 -11.36
CA LYS A 356 -10.57 17.61 -12.39
C LYS A 356 -9.89 16.72 -13.44
N PHE A 357 -10.06 15.40 -13.29
CA PHE A 357 -9.50 14.39 -14.20
C PHE A 357 -10.37 14.12 -15.44
N ARG A 358 -11.67 14.44 -15.38
CA ARG A 358 -12.64 14.31 -16.47
C ARG A 358 -13.74 15.38 -16.36
N GLU A 359 -14.61 15.46 -17.36
CA GLU A 359 -15.81 16.31 -17.29
C GLU A 359 -16.87 15.76 -16.31
N GLY A 360 -17.68 16.67 -15.75
CA GLY A 360 -18.62 16.37 -14.67
C GLY A 360 -18.04 16.60 -13.26
N SER A 361 -18.64 15.94 -12.27
CA SER A 361 -18.25 15.97 -10.85
C SER A 361 -16.86 15.34 -10.62
N VAL A 362 -16.18 15.78 -9.55
CA VAL A 362 -14.90 15.21 -9.12
C VAL A 362 -15.10 14.10 -8.09
N GLU A 363 -14.54 12.92 -8.35
CA GLU A 363 -14.66 11.72 -7.50
C GLU A 363 -13.75 11.81 -6.26
N LEU A 364 -14.27 11.42 -5.08
CA LEU A 364 -13.50 11.33 -3.83
C LEU A 364 -12.28 10.41 -3.99
N LEU A 365 -12.45 9.30 -4.70
CA LEU A 365 -11.43 8.31 -4.98
C LEU A 365 -10.16 8.95 -5.58
N GLN A 366 -10.33 9.80 -6.59
CA GLN A 366 -9.21 10.42 -7.30
C GLN A 366 -8.59 11.57 -6.48
N GLN A 367 -9.40 12.35 -5.75
CA GLN A 367 -8.88 13.37 -4.82
C GLN A 367 -8.00 12.72 -3.75
N SER A 368 -8.44 11.57 -3.24
CA SER A 368 -7.74 10.81 -2.20
C SER A 368 -6.42 10.24 -2.74
N GLY A 369 -6.44 9.61 -3.91
CA GLY A 369 -5.23 9.08 -4.56
C GLY A 369 -4.15 10.13 -4.80
N ILE A 370 -4.50 11.29 -5.40
CA ILE A 370 -3.49 12.35 -5.63
C ILE A 370 -2.99 12.97 -4.32
N THR A 371 -3.83 12.99 -3.28
CA THR A 371 -3.42 13.44 -1.94
C THR A 371 -2.45 12.45 -1.28
N GLN A 372 -2.66 11.14 -1.40
CA GLN A 372 -1.69 10.12 -0.98
C GLN A 372 -0.35 10.32 -1.70
N VAL A 373 -0.35 10.55 -3.02
CA VAL A 373 0.89 10.80 -3.78
C VAL A 373 1.65 12.02 -3.25
N HIS A 374 0.97 13.14 -2.99
CA HIS A 374 1.62 14.31 -2.40
C HIS A 374 2.12 14.04 -0.96
N ALA A 375 1.36 13.31 -0.14
CA ALA A 375 1.76 13.00 1.23
C ALA A 375 3.00 12.10 1.26
N LEU A 376 2.99 11.00 0.50
CA LEU A 376 4.08 10.01 0.44
C LEU A 376 5.38 10.56 -0.17
N LEU A 377 5.30 11.56 -1.06
CA LEU A 377 6.48 12.30 -1.50
C LEU A 377 7.15 13.08 -0.36
N ALA A 378 6.39 13.57 0.60
CA ALA A 378 6.92 14.26 1.78
C ALA A 378 7.44 13.30 2.88
N TRP A 379 7.27 11.99 2.74
CA TRP A 379 7.88 11.02 3.66
C TRP A 379 9.37 10.79 3.35
N PRO A 380 10.24 10.80 4.37
CA PRO A 380 11.64 10.42 4.22
C PRO A 380 11.79 8.90 4.10
N ARG A 381 12.81 8.44 3.36
CA ARG A 381 13.09 6.99 3.15
C ARG A 381 13.22 6.22 4.46
N SER A 382 13.78 6.84 5.49
CA SER A 382 13.93 6.27 6.83
C SER A 382 12.60 5.81 7.46
N GLN A 383 11.46 6.36 7.03
CA GLN A 383 10.12 5.99 7.52
C GLN A 383 9.36 4.99 6.62
N TYR A 384 9.91 4.58 5.46
CA TYR A 384 9.22 3.64 4.55
C TYR A 384 8.99 2.23 5.15
N HIS A 385 9.65 1.90 6.26
CA HIS A 385 9.35 0.69 7.03
C HIS A 385 7.96 0.72 7.71
N LEU A 386 7.37 1.90 7.90
CA LEU A 386 6.04 2.09 8.49
C LEU A 386 4.91 1.94 7.47
N LEU A 387 5.16 2.23 6.18
CA LEU A 387 4.19 2.10 5.08
C LEU A 387 3.65 0.68 4.95
N ALA A 388 2.33 0.56 4.82
CA ALA A 388 1.59 -0.64 4.40
C ALA A 388 0.44 -0.20 3.48
#